data_AF-A0A9P1NS71-F1
#
_entry.id   AF-A0A9P1NS71-F1
#
_cell.length_a   1.000
_cell.length_b   1.000
_cell.length_c   1.000
_cell.angle_alpha   90.00
_cell.angle_beta   90.00
_cell.angle_gamma   90.00
#
_symmetry.space_group_name_H-M   'P 1'
#
loop_
_entity.id
_entity.type
_entity.pdbx_description
1 polymer ?
#
loop_
_entity_poly.entity_id
_entity_poly.type
_entity_poly.pdbx_seq_one_letter_code
_entity_poly.pdbx_strand_id
1 'polypeptide(L)'
;MLTACDPARDNSFRVGGAGLDLHTSQTDETTANLTNYFQNLCAQTGFDNEKCAPEPTALDDARWSLLVETGYNDIDARCDQYLRWIDEKRTERMLVEGTGTALGTLLAGVLGIAEVGTSTIAYTALALGFTRTAYDNYNNSILLGLEGSTIKEIVNRQRAAHRKEFANRKYQTRPQAVFALRRYLMFCTPQTILTDVNTFSREAASGNTAGIESKARAAAQIIPTANSPAVPPTRNVPIFTTKDNVALIFDGPGFTNKDVVTVQSGSCLAADGIVGNETKAAVRIIEDTFGSQMGQNGKINDQEWSLVEQALQANCPSKLMNFYEDLTYGRGHNPGYGGDLVEQLIKKNKFPPNLSGKDLRSKEVRDEVAKLRSSERINESYPGYDVRNQVTPKFVHHFGL
;
A
#
# COMPACT_ATOMS: atom_id res chain seq x y z
N MET A 1 7.43 9.39 8.12
CA MET A 1 6.00 9.09 8.30
C MET A 1 5.89 7.60 8.38
N LEU A 2 5.49 7.10 9.55
CA LEU A 2 5.41 5.67 9.81
C LEU A 2 4.23 5.07 9.05
N THR A 3 4.49 4.15 8.12
CA THR A 3 3.44 3.32 7.50
C THR A 3 3.28 2.07 8.35
N ALA A 4 2.39 2.15 9.33
CA ALA A 4 2.00 1.03 10.18
C ALA A 4 1.44 -0.12 9.31
N CYS A 5 1.76 -1.35 9.70
CA CYS A 5 1.25 -2.58 9.10
C CYS A 5 -0.27 -2.53 8.96
N ASP A 6 -0.79 -2.92 7.79
CA ASP A 6 -2.23 -3.15 7.58
C ASP A 6 -2.56 -4.61 7.93
N PRO A 7 -3.18 -4.89 9.09
CA PRO A 7 -3.52 -6.24 9.52
C PRO A 7 -4.57 -6.91 8.63
N ALA A 8 -5.36 -6.16 7.85
CA ALA A 8 -6.31 -6.75 6.90
C ALA A 8 -5.59 -7.32 5.66
N ARG A 9 -4.59 -6.59 5.14
CA ARG A 9 -3.70 -7.08 4.08
C ARG A 9 -2.90 -8.30 4.55
N ASP A 10 -2.34 -8.26 5.75
CA ASP A 10 -1.57 -9.39 6.31
C ASP A 10 -2.46 -10.64 6.52
N ASN A 11 -3.69 -10.45 7.00
CA ASN A 11 -4.63 -11.55 7.18
C ASN A 11 -5.08 -12.18 5.85
N SER A 12 -5.17 -11.40 4.76
CA SER A 12 -5.48 -11.95 3.42
C SER A 12 -4.39 -12.88 2.89
N PHE A 13 -3.12 -12.54 3.09
CA PHE A 13 -1.99 -13.41 2.74
C PHE A 13 -1.86 -14.60 3.70
N ARG A 14 -2.18 -14.40 4.99
CA ARG A 14 -2.11 -15.43 6.02
C ARG A 14 -3.21 -16.47 5.92
N VAL A 15 -4.40 -16.09 5.45
CA VAL A 15 -5.59 -16.97 5.35
C VAL A 15 -5.81 -17.48 3.92
N GLY A 16 -5.51 -16.67 2.90
CA GLY A 16 -5.73 -17.00 1.49
C GLY A 16 -4.49 -17.41 0.70
N GLY A 17 -3.27 -17.19 1.20
CA GLY A 17 -2.05 -17.40 0.42
C GLY A 17 -1.92 -16.43 -0.78
N ALA A 18 -0.82 -16.55 -1.52
CA ALA A 18 -0.59 -15.72 -2.70
C ALA A 18 -1.41 -16.21 -3.90
N GLY A 19 -2.49 -15.51 -4.24
CA GLY A 19 -3.13 -15.62 -5.56
C GLY A 19 -4.37 -16.48 -5.69
N LEU A 20 -5.26 -16.52 -4.69
CA LEU A 20 -6.56 -17.19 -4.84
C LEU A 20 -7.60 -16.39 -5.64
N ASP A 21 -7.32 -15.13 -5.96
CA ASP A 21 -8.24 -14.30 -6.73
C ASP A 21 -7.47 -13.50 -7.79
N LEU A 22 -7.82 -13.70 -9.06
CA LEU A 22 -7.16 -13.12 -10.23
C LEU A 22 -7.64 -11.69 -10.54
N HIS A 23 -8.76 -11.27 -9.92
CA HIS A 23 -9.30 -9.92 -9.98
C HIS A 23 -9.51 -9.39 -8.56
N THR A 24 -8.44 -8.83 -8.02
CA THR A 24 -8.46 -8.07 -6.77
C THR A 24 -8.21 -6.60 -7.10
N SER A 25 -8.69 -5.67 -6.26
CA SER A 25 -8.24 -4.25 -6.25
C SER A 25 -6.70 -4.13 -6.28
N GLN A 26 -6.02 -5.15 -5.78
CA GLN A 26 -4.58 -5.34 -5.85
C GLN A 26 -4.04 -5.40 -7.28
N THR A 27 -4.79 -5.93 -8.25
CA THR A 27 -4.38 -6.01 -9.65
C THR A 27 -4.37 -4.63 -10.30
N ASP A 28 -5.35 -3.79 -10.01
CA ASP A 28 -5.42 -2.41 -10.51
C ASP A 28 -4.37 -1.53 -9.84
N GLU A 29 -4.21 -1.62 -8.52
CA GLU A 29 -3.13 -0.95 -7.76
C GLU A 29 -1.74 -1.38 -8.27
N THR A 30 -1.52 -2.68 -8.48
CA THR A 30 -0.25 -3.20 -9.02
C THR A 30 -0.02 -2.71 -10.45
N THR A 31 -1.07 -2.62 -11.28
CA THR A 31 -0.96 -2.14 -12.66
C THR A 31 -0.65 -0.65 -12.71
N ALA A 32 -1.27 0.15 -11.84
CA ALA A 32 -0.98 1.58 -11.69
C ALA A 32 0.45 1.81 -11.17
N ASN A 33 0.87 1.09 -10.12
CA ASN A 33 2.22 1.16 -9.58
C ASN A 33 3.27 0.75 -10.62
N LEU A 34 3.01 -0.32 -11.38
CA LEU A 34 3.88 -0.75 -12.46
C LEU A 34 4.00 0.34 -13.54
N THR A 35 2.89 0.98 -13.89
CA THR A 35 2.87 2.07 -14.88
C THR A 35 3.67 3.28 -14.40
N ASN A 36 3.45 3.72 -13.17
CA ASN A 36 4.21 4.82 -12.55
C ASN A 36 5.70 4.49 -12.46
N TYR A 37 6.06 3.24 -12.16
CA TYR A 37 7.45 2.82 -12.13
C TYR A 37 8.11 2.93 -13.50
N PHE A 38 7.45 2.47 -14.57
CA PHE A 38 7.97 2.64 -15.93
C PHE A 38 8.06 4.11 -16.36
N GLN A 39 7.16 4.98 -15.90
CA GLN A 39 7.27 6.44 -16.12
C GLN A 39 8.47 7.04 -15.38
N ASN A 40 8.81 6.56 -14.19
CA ASN A 40 10.00 7.01 -13.48
C ASN A 40 11.30 6.52 -14.15
N LEU A 41 11.33 5.26 -14.60
CA LEU A 41 12.46 4.74 -15.37
C LEU A 41 12.61 5.49 -16.70
N CYS A 42 11.49 5.84 -17.32
CA CYS A 42 11.48 6.68 -18.50
C CYS A 42 12.22 8.00 -18.29
N ALA A 43 11.83 8.76 -17.26
CA ALA A 43 12.47 10.03 -16.96
C ALA A 43 13.99 9.87 -16.74
N GLN A 44 14.43 8.76 -16.15
CA GLN A 44 15.85 8.45 -15.93
C GLN A 44 16.63 8.14 -17.22
N THR A 45 15.96 7.63 -18.26
CA THR A 45 16.59 7.42 -19.58
C THR A 45 16.82 8.71 -20.37
N GLY A 46 16.24 9.83 -19.94
CA GLY A 46 16.28 11.10 -20.67
C GLY A 46 15.32 11.17 -21.86
N PHE A 47 14.36 10.24 -21.95
CA PHE A 47 13.29 10.27 -22.95
C PHE A 47 12.13 11.19 -22.52
N ASP A 48 11.46 11.82 -23.49
CA ASP A 48 10.17 12.47 -23.26
C ASP A 48 9.11 11.41 -22.91
N ASN A 49 8.28 11.66 -21.89
CA ASN A 49 7.29 10.68 -21.38
C ASN A 49 6.36 10.11 -22.46
N GLU A 50 6.03 10.87 -23.51
CA GLU A 50 5.20 10.43 -24.64
C GLU A 50 5.87 9.36 -25.52
N LYS A 51 7.19 9.22 -25.47
CA LYS A 51 7.99 8.36 -26.38
C LYS A 51 8.56 7.12 -25.71
N CYS A 52 8.31 6.95 -24.41
CA CYS A 52 9.14 6.08 -23.59
C CYS A 52 8.89 4.59 -23.74
N ALA A 53 7.67 4.25 -24.13
CA ALA A 53 7.31 2.90 -24.51
C ALA A 53 6.07 3.09 -25.41
N PRO A 54 6.22 3.07 -26.74
CA PRO A 54 5.03 3.09 -27.58
C PRO A 54 4.11 1.92 -27.16
N GLU A 55 2.81 2.16 -27.25
CA GLU A 55 1.79 1.12 -27.43
C GLU A 55 2.33 0.00 -28.36
N PRO A 56 1.79 -1.24 -28.34
CA PRO A 56 2.36 -2.41 -29.00
C PRO A 56 2.34 -2.37 -30.54
N THR A 57 2.55 -1.21 -31.15
CA THR A 57 2.89 -1.00 -32.54
C THR A 57 4.41 -1.04 -32.69
N ALA A 58 4.90 -2.22 -33.07
CA ALA A 58 6.15 -2.50 -33.76
C ALA A 58 7.42 -1.66 -33.42
N LEU A 59 8.39 -2.36 -32.82
CA LEU A 59 9.83 -2.23 -33.09
C LEU A 59 10.52 -0.92 -32.65
N ASP A 60 10.80 -0.80 -31.36
CA ASP A 60 12.05 -0.14 -30.94
C ASP A 60 12.75 -0.97 -29.84
N ASP A 61 13.37 -2.09 -30.26
CA ASP A 61 14.13 -3.05 -29.43
C ASP A 61 15.18 -2.37 -28.52
N ALA A 62 15.66 -1.19 -28.93
CA ALA A 62 16.66 -0.43 -28.18
C ALA A 62 16.05 0.25 -26.96
N ARG A 63 14.79 0.73 -27.02
CA ARG A 63 14.16 1.45 -25.90
C ARG A 63 13.80 0.52 -24.75
N TRP A 64 13.22 -0.64 -25.05
CA TRP A 64 12.91 -1.63 -24.01
C TRP A 64 14.18 -2.16 -23.34
N SER A 65 15.25 -2.37 -24.11
CA SER A 65 16.53 -2.79 -23.54
C SER A 65 17.15 -1.71 -22.66
N LEU A 66 17.12 -0.44 -23.09
CA LEU A 66 17.60 0.69 -22.28
C LEU A 66 16.76 0.88 -21.00
N LEU A 67 15.44 0.71 -21.08
CA LEU A 67 14.54 0.74 -19.91
C LEU A 67 14.89 -0.38 -18.93
N VAL A 68 15.17 -1.59 -19.41
CA VAL A 68 15.58 -2.71 -18.54
C VAL A 68 16.94 -2.43 -17.90
N GLU A 69 17.91 -1.92 -18.64
CA GLU A 69 19.22 -1.52 -18.08
C GLU A 69 19.08 -0.42 -17.01
N THR A 70 18.22 0.57 -17.27
CA THR A 70 17.92 1.64 -16.32
C THR A 70 17.23 1.09 -15.08
N GLY A 71 16.27 0.18 -15.26
CA GLY A 71 15.64 -0.52 -14.14
C GLY A 71 16.62 -1.39 -13.34
N TYR A 72 17.60 -2.03 -13.98
CA TYR A 72 18.68 -2.71 -13.26
C TYR A 72 19.51 -1.73 -12.44
N ASN A 73 19.81 -0.54 -12.95
CA ASN A 73 20.56 0.49 -12.20
C ASN A 73 19.75 1.04 -11.01
N ASP A 74 18.44 1.25 -11.17
CA ASP A 74 17.55 1.65 -10.07
C ASP A 74 17.46 0.55 -9.00
N ILE A 75 17.27 -0.71 -9.40
CA ILE A 75 17.27 -1.86 -8.49
C ILE A 75 18.61 -1.97 -7.75
N ASP A 76 19.72 -1.77 -8.44
CA ASP A 76 21.07 -1.79 -7.87
C ASP A 76 21.23 -0.76 -6.75
N ALA A 77 20.85 0.49 -7.00
CA ALA A 77 20.94 1.56 -6.01
C ALA A 77 20.10 1.25 -4.76
N ARG A 78 18.90 0.69 -4.94
CA ARG A 78 18.00 0.29 -3.84
C ARG A 78 18.53 -0.91 -3.08
N CYS A 79 19.10 -1.88 -3.80
CA CYS A 79 19.74 -3.05 -3.22
C CYS A 79 20.94 -2.67 -2.36
N ASP A 80 21.79 -1.75 -2.84
CA ASP A 80 22.97 -1.28 -2.10
C ASP A 80 22.58 -0.46 -0.86
N GLN A 81 21.48 0.30 -0.91
CA GLN A 81 20.89 0.93 0.27
C GLN A 81 20.41 -0.10 1.29
N TYR A 82 19.71 -1.14 0.84
CA TYR A 82 19.24 -2.21 1.71
C TYR A 82 20.40 -2.98 2.37
N LEU A 83 21.45 -3.31 1.62
CA LEU A 83 22.64 -3.99 2.14
C LEU A 83 23.42 -3.13 3.14
N ARG A 84 23.50 -1.81 2.94
CA ARG A 84 24.08 -0.89 3.92
C ARG A 84 23.25 -0.83 5.21
N TRP A 85 21.94 -0.76 5.08
CA TRP A 85 21.03 -0.77 6.24
C TRP A 85 21.18 -2.06 7.06
N ILE A 86 21.33 -3.23 6.42
CA ILE A 86 21.61 -4.49 7.14
C ILE A 86 22.90 -4.37 7.97
N ASP A 87 23.98 -3.87 7.36
CA ASP A 87 25.27 -3.72 8.04
C ASP A 87 25.19 -2.75 9.23
N GLU A 88 24.54 -1.60 9.05
CA GLU A 88 24.33 -0.62 10.12
C GLU A 88 23.57 -1.23 11.30
N LYS A 89 22.47 -1.96 11.02
CA LYS A 89 21.67 -2.62 12.06
C LYS A 89 22.42 -3.73 12.76
N ARG A 90 23.33 -4.42 12.05
CA ARG A 90 24.21 -5.42 12.65
C ARG A 90 25.23 -4.78 13.58
N THR A 91 25.86 -3.67 13.17
CA THR A 91 26.80 -2.93 14.02
C THR A 91 26.11 -2.38 15.26
N GLU A 92 24.91 -1.80 15.13
CA GLU A 92 24.09 -1.36 16.27
C GLU A 92 23.83 -2.51 17.24
N ARG A 93 23.44 -3.68 16.74
CA ARG A 93 23.21 -4.88 17.56
C ARG A 93 24.46 -5.29 18.34
N MET A 94 25.63 -5.36 17.70
CA MET A 94 26.89 -5.72 18.39
C MET A 94 27.25 -4.71 19.49
N LEU A 95 27.04 -3.42 19.24
CA LEU A 95 27.33 -2.35 20.20
C LEU A 95 26.41 -2.45 21.43
N VAL A 96 25.15 -2.82 21.21
CA VAL A 96 24.15 -3.00 22.28
C VAL A 96 24.36 -4.29 23.06
N GLU A 97 24.72 -5.40 22.40
CA GLU A 97 25.09 -6.66 23.07
C GLU A 97 26.34 -6.48 23.95
N GLY A 98 27.28 -5.61 23.54
CA GLY A 98 28.47 -5.26 24.33
C GLY A 98 28.22 -4.36 25.55
N THR A 99 27.02 -3.75 25.69
CA THR A 99 26.69 -2.80 26.77
C THR A 99 25.69 -3.35 27.81
N GLY A 100 25.33 -4.64 27.73
CA GLY A 100 24.67 -5.40 28.80
C GLY A 100 23.25 -4.97 29.21
N THR A 101 22.65 -3.95 28.58
CA THR A 101 21.39 -3.34 29.09
C THR A 101 20.19 -3.28 28.13
N ALA A 102 20.21 -3.87 26.92
CA ALA A 102 19.04 -3.71 26.04
C ALA A 102 18.79 -4.83 25.02
N LEU A 103 18.34 -6.01 25.47
CA LEU A 103 17.71 -6.99 24.57
C LEU A 103 16.27 -6.61 24.19
N GLY A 104 15.52 -6.00 25.12
CA GLY A 104 14.11 -5.61 24.88
C GLY A 104 13.94 -4.37 24.00
N THR A 105 14.82 -3.38 24.16
CA THR A 105 14.74 -2.10 23.44
C THR A 105 15.22 -2.20 21.99
N LEU A 106 16.15 -3.13 21.70
CA LEU A 106 16.65 -3.37 20.36
C LEU A 106 15.59 -4.04 19.46
N LEU A 107 14.83 -5.02 19.97
CA LEU A 107 13.75 -5.64 19.19
C LEU A 107 12.67 -4.61 18.82
N ALA A 108 12.28 -3.73 19.75
CA ALA A 108 11.34 -2.64 19.45
C ALA A 108 11.94 -1.58 18.49
N GLY A 109 13.23 -1.27 18.62
CA GLY A 109 13.93 -0.31 17.75
C GLY A 109 14.22 -0.84 16.33
N VAL A 110 14.59 -2.11 16.18
CA VAL A 110 14.82 -2.77 14.88
C VAL A 110 13.50 -2.99 14.14
N LEU A 111 12.42 -3.31 14.86
CA LEU A 111 11.07 -3.39 14.29
C LEU A 111 10.50 -2.02 13.91
N GLY A 112 10.89 -0.95 14.61
CA GLY A 112 10.43 0.43 14.35
C GLY A 112 11.25 1.24 13.33
N ILE A 113 12.53 0.90 13.11
CA ILE A 113 13.47 1.68 12.27
C ILE A 113 13.70 1.03 10.88
N ALA A 114 13.06 -0.11 10.58
CA ALA A 114 13.12 -0.74 9.26
C ALA A 114 12.60 0.17 8.13
N GLU A 115 11.83 1.21 8.44
CA GLU A 115 11.11 2.00 7.44
C GLU A 115 11.97 2.72 6.41
N VAL A 116 13.14 3.25 6.75
CA VAL A 116 13.85 4.15 5.79
C VAL A 116 14.61 3.35 4.72
N GLY A 117 15.26 2.23 5.08
CA GLY A 117 16.00 1.39 4.13
C GLY A 117 15.11 0.40 3.37
N THR A 118 14.06 -0.13 4.00
CA THR A 118 13.15 -1.09 3.36
C THR A 118 12.04 -0.42 2.55
N SER A 119 11.66 0.84 2.84
CA SER A 119 10.63 1.54 2.04
C SER A 119 11.05 1.77 0.59
N THR A 120 12.34 2.06 0.35
CA THR A 120 12.83 2.35 -1.01
C THR A 120 12.77 1.11 -1.89
N ILE A 121 13.19 -0.07 -1.40
CA ILE A 121 13.09 -1.31 -2.17
C ILE A 121 11.64 -1.83 -2.20
N ALA A 122 10.85 -1.60 -1.14
CA ALA A 122 9.45 -1.98 -1.08
C ALA A 122 8.60 -1.29 -2.15
N TYR A 123 8.85 -0.01 -2.48
CA TYR A 123 8.14 0.66 -3.58
C TYR A 123 8.37 -0.04 -4.93
N THR A 124 9.62 -0.41 -5.23
CA THR A 124 9.97 -1.11 -6.47
C THR A 124 9.46 -2.54 -6.46
N ALA A 125 9.49 -3.20 -5.30
CA ALA A 125 8.91 -4.52 -5.09
C ALA A 125 7.39 -4.50 -5.35
N LEU A 126 6.66 -3.56 -4.75
CA LEU A 126 5.22 -3.39 -4.94
C LEU A 126 4.89 -3.06 -6.40
N ALA A 127 5.64 -2.15 -7.03
CA ALA A 127 5.46 -1.84 -8.45
C ALA A 127 5.72 -3.06 -9.35
N LEU A 128 6.70 -3.89 -9.00
CA LEU A 128 6.99 -5.14 -9.67
C LEU A 128 6.15 -6.31 -9.14
N GLY A 129 5.08 -6.08 -8.37
CA GLY A 129 4.12 -7.11 -7.96
C GLY A 129 4.62 -8.10 -6.90
N PHE A 130 5.66 -7.73 -6.15
CA PHE A 130 6.05 -8.44 -4.92
C PHE A 130 5.24 -7.91 -3.73
N THR A 131 4.92 -8.81 -2.80
CA THR A 131 4.28 -8.46 -1.55
C THR A 131 5.28 -7.82 -0.59
N ARG A 132 4.82 -6.90 0.28
CA ARG A 132 5.67 -6.34 1.35
C ARG A 132 6.23 -7.44 2.28
N THR A 133 5.53 -8.58 2.37
CA THR A 133 5.99 -9.77 3.11
C THR A 133 7.27 -10.40 2.56
N ALA A 134 7.60 -10.16 1.29
CA ALA A 134 8.91 -10.48 0.74
C ALA A 134 10.05 -9.74 1.49
N TYR A 135 9.76 -8.63 2.17
CA TYR A 135 10.74 -7.84 2.93
C TYR A 135 10.48 -7.83 4.46
N ASP A 136 9.69 -8.79 4.97
CA ASP A 136 9.30 -8.84 6.38
C ASP A 136 10.47 -8.91 7.36
N ASN A 137 10.26 -8.26 8.50
CA ASN A 137 11.20 -8.14 9.63
C ASN A 137 11.69 -9.49 10.18
N TYR A 138 10.88 -10.55 10.08
CA TYR A 138 11.26 -11.89 10.53
C TYR A 138 12.51 -12.41 9.78
N ASN A 139 12.56 -12.25 8.46
CA ASN A 139 13.70 -12.71 7.66
C ASN A 139 14.94 -11.82 7.90
N ASN A 140 14.73 -10.52 8.15
CA ASN A 140 15.82 -9.60 8.49
C ASN A 140 16.52 -10.01 9.80
N SER A 141 15.80 -10.50 10.82
CA SER A 141 16.44 -10.95 12.07
C SER A 141 17.42 -12.12 11.89
N ILE A 142 17.18 -13.01 10.92
CA ILE A 142 18.09 -14.12 10.59
C ILE A 142 19.32 -13.58 9.84
N LEU A 143 19.11 -12.65 8.90
CA LEU A 143 20.20 -12.00 8.16
C LEU A 143 21.14 -11.23 9.09
N LEU A 144 20.64 -10.62 10.16
CA LEU A 144 21.47 -9.93 11.16
C LEU A 144 22.42 -10.88 11.93
N GLY A 145 22.16 -12.19 11.90
CA GLY A 145 23.04 -13.21 12.46
C GLY A 145 24.17 -13.65 11.52
N LEU A 146 24.11 -13.29 10.23
CA LEU A 146 25.11 -13.63 9.23
C LEU A 146 26.19 -12.56 9.11
N GLU A 147 27.33 -12.93 8.51
CA GLU A 147 28.36 -11.95 8.21
C GLU A 147 27.93 -11.05 7.04
N GLY A 148 27.89 -9.73 7.27
CA GLY A 148 27.49 -8.74 6.26
C GLY A 148 28.35 -8.78 4.98
N SER A 149 29.64 -9.08 5.10
CA SER A 149 30.54 -9.34 3.96
C SER A 149 30.08 -10.52 3.12
N THR A 150 29.62 -11.61 3.76
CA THR A 150 29.07 -12.80 3.09
C THR A 150 27.77 -12.46 2.36
N ILE A 151 26.86 -11.72 3.00
CA ILE A 151 25.62 -11.29 2.36
C ILE A 151 25.91 -10.44 1.11
N LYS A 152 26.76 -9.41 1.26
CA LYS A 152 27.14 -8.51 0.16
C LYS A 152 27.80 -9.27 -1.00
N GLU A 153 28.72 -10.18 -0.69
CA GLU A 153 29.41 -10.98 -1.71
C GLU A 153 28.44 -11.85 -2.51
N ILE A 154 27.50 -12.52 -1.85
CA ILE A 154 26.50 -13.37 -2.49
C ILE A 154 25.62 -12.54 -3.45
N VAL A 155 25.07 -11.42 -2.96
CA VAL A 155 24.17 -10.56 -3.74
C VAL A 155 24.90 -9.94 -4.93
N ASN A 156 26.11 -9.42 -4.72
CA ASN A 156 26.91 -8.82 -5.78
C ASN A 156 27.29 -9.84 -6.86
N ARG A 157 27.64 -11.06 -6.45
CA ARG A 157 28.00 -12.13 -7.39
C ARG A 157 26.80 -12.57 -8.24
N GLN A 158 25.62 -12.69 -7.65
CA GLN A 158 24.38 -12.99 -8.39
C GLN A 158 24.03 -11.87 -9.39
N ARG A 159 24.07 -10.61 -8.94
CA ARG A 159 23.82 -9.44 -9.80
C ARG A 159 24.81 -9.35 -10.95
N ALA A 160 26.09 -9.59 -10.70
CA ALA A 160 27.14 -9.59 -11.72
C ALA A 160 26.98 -10.74 -12.72
N ALA A 161 26.68 -11.96 -12.24
CA ALA A 161 26.42 -13.12 -13.09
C ALA A 161 25.22 -12.87 -14.01
N HIS A 162 24.13 -12.33 -13.45
CA HIS A 162 22.94 -11.96 -14.24
C HIS A 162 23.27 -10.87 -15.27
N ARG A 163 23.95 -9.79 -14.89
CA ARG A 163 24.32 -8.74 -15.86
C ARG A 163 25.20 -9.28 -16.98
N LYS A 164 26.15 -10.18 -16.68
CA LYS A 164 27.01 -10.82 -17.69
C LYS A 164 26.20 -11.69 -18.65
N GLU A 165 25.26 -12.47 -18.13
CA GLU A 165 24.44 -13.37 -18.95
C GLU A 165 23.43 -12.63 -19.84
N PHE A 166 22.90 -11.51 -19.34
CA PHE A 166 21.88 -10.73 -20.03
C PHE A 166 22.42 -9.53 -20.82
N ALA A 167 23.73 -9.31 -20.85
CA ALA A 167 24.37 -8.17 -21.55
C ALA A 167 24.02 -8.08 -23.04
N ASN A 168 23.77 -9.21 -23.70
CA ASN A 168 23.45 -9.28 -25.13
C ASN A 168 21.97 -9.58 -25.41
N ARG A 169 21.12 -9.63 -24.37
CA ARG A 169 19.69 -9.93 -24.52
C ARG A 169 18.94 -8.66 -24.95
N LYS A 170 18.17 -8.79 -26.03
CA LYS A 170 17.23 -7.76 -26.45
C LYS A 170 15.87 -7.99 -25.81
N TYR A 171 15.25 -6.92 -25.34
CA TYR A 171 13.88 -6.91 -24.83
C TYR A 171 13.03 -6.13 -25.83
N GLN A 172 11.87 -6.68 -26.21
CA GLN A 172 11.03 -6.14 -27.28
C GLN A 172 9.63 -5.75 -26.80
N THR A 173 9.24 -6.22 -25.62
CA THR A 173 7.88 -6.05 -25.10
C THR A 173 7.89 -5.72 -23.61
N ARG A 174 6.85 -5.01 -23.15
CA ARG A 174 6.63 -4.71 -21.73
C ARG A 174 6.66 -5.96 -20.84
N PRO A 175 6.00 -7.09 -21.17
CA PRO A 175 6.06 -8.29 -20.34
C PRO A 175 7.47 -8.86 -20.19
N GLN A 176 8.30 -8.82 -21.23
CA GLN A 176 9.70 -9.26 -21.15
C GLN A 176 10.52 -8.36 -20.21
N ALA A 177 10.33 -7.04 -20.30
CA ALA A 177 10.98 -6.09 -19.40
C ALA A 177 10.54 -6.28 -17.95
N VAL A 178 9.24 -6.42 -17.69
CA VAL A 178 8.68 -6.70 -16.35
C VAL A 178 9.28 -7.97 -15.77
N PHE A 179 9.32 -9.05 -16.55
CA PHE A 179 9.89 -10.32 -16.10
C PHE A 179 11.37 -10.19 -15.74
N ALA A 180 12.15 -9.49 -16.57
CA ALA A 180 13.58 -9.27 -16.35
C ALA A 180 13.84 -8.48 -15.06
N LEU A 181 13.11 -7.37 -14.86
CA LEU A 181 13.23 -6.52 -13.68
C LEU A 181 12.76 -7.24 -12.41
N ARG A 182 11.64 -7.96 -12.45
CA ARG A 182 11.17 -8.79 -11.33
C ARG A 182 12.22 -9.78 -10.88
N ARG A 183 12.79 -10.51 -11.83
CA ARG A 183 13.81 -11.52 -11.53
C ARG A 183 15.06 -10.90 -10.92
N TYR A 184 15.50 -9.76 -11.46
CA TYR A 184 16.69 -9.09 -10.96
C TYR A 184 16.50 -8.56 -9.54
N LEU A 185 15.32 -8.02 -9.23
CA LEU A 185 14.98 -7.58 -7.88
C LEU A 185 15.01 -8.72 -6.85
N MET A 186 14.65 -9.95 -7.24
CA MET A 186 14.62 -11.09 -6.33
C MET A 186 15.98 -11.35 -5.67
N PHE A 187 17.11 -11.08 -6.32
CA PHE A 187 18.44 -11.28 -5.74
C PHE A 187 18.68 -10.46 -4.47
N CYS A 188 17.93 -9.37 -4.30
CA CYS A 188 18.03 -8.46 -3.17
C CYS A 188 16.95 -8.70 -2.10
N THR A 189 16.13 -9.75 -2.26
CA THR A 189 15.10 -10.10 -1.28
C THR A 189 15.67 -10.93 -0.13
N PRO A 190 15.23 -10.71 1.12
CA PRO A 190 15.69 -11.48 2.26
C PRO A 190 15.56 -13.00 2.09
N GLN A 191 14.46 -13.51 1.52
CA GLN A 191 14.27 -14.96 1.35
C GLN A 191 15.26 -15.55 0.35
N THR A 192 15.55 -14.84 -0.75
CA THR A 192 16.51 -15.30 -1.75
C THR A 192 17.92 -15.30 -1.17
N ILE A 193 18.30 -14.25 -0.43
CA ILE A 193 19.58 -14.18 0.26
C ILE A 193 19.75 -15.35 1.24
N LEU A 194 18.76 -15.64 2.07
CA LEU A 194 18.80 -16.78 3.00
C LEU A 194 18.92 -18.12 2.28
N THR A 195 18.15 -18.29 1.20
CA THR A 195 18.20 -19.51 0.38
C THR A 195 19.57 -19.68 -0.27
N ASP A 196 20.15 -18.59 -0.77
CA ASP A 196 21.47 -18.61 -1.35
C ASP A 196 22.52 -18.91 -0.30
N VAL A 197 22.52 -18.24 0.85
CA VAL A 197 23.45 -18.56 1.96
C VAL A 197 23.40 -20.05 2.31
N ASN A 198 22.21 -20.62 2.50
CA ASN A 198 22.05 -22.06 2.76
C ASN A 198 22.58 -22.94 1.62
N THR A 199 22.36 -22.53 0.37
CA THR A 199 22.89 -23.22 -0.81
C THR A 199 24.42 -23.17 -0.81
N PHE A 200 25.00 -22.00 -0.60
CA PHE A 200 26.45 -21.77 -0.53
C PHE A 200 27.11 -22.57 0.59
N SER A 201 26.51 -22.61 1.79
CA SER A 201 27.03 -23.42 2.90
C SER A 201 27.05 -24.91 2.56
N ARG A 202 26.00 -25.41 1.88
CA ARG A 202 25.94 -26.81 1.43
C ARG A 202 26.94 -27.09 0.30
N GLU A 203 27.07 -26.17 -0.64
CA GLU A 203 27.99 -26.26 -1.77
C GLU A 203 29.45 -26.26 -1.31
N ALA A 204 29.81 -25.34 -0.40
CA ALA A 204 31.12 -25.31 0.24
C ALA A 204 31.42 -26.59 1.02
N ALA A 205 30.44 -27.13 1.76
CA ALA A 205 30.58 -28.41 2.47
C ALA A 205 30.73 -29.60 1.51
N SER A 206 30.14 -29.52 0.30
CA SER A 206 30.21 -30.57 -0.73
C SER A 206 31.37 -30.42 -1.73
N GLY A 207 32.15 -29.34 -1.65
CA GLY A 207 33.26 -29.06 -2.56
C GLY A 207 32.87 -28.66 -3.99
N ASN A 208 31.61 -28.29 -4.23
CA ASN A 208 31.08 -28.03 -5.57
C ASN A 208 30.74 -26.54 -5.74
N THR A 209 31.49 -25.80 -6.56
CA THR A 209 31.39 -24.32 -6.68
C THR A 209 30.51 -23.83 -7.83
N ALA A 210 29.79 -24.71 -8.52
CA ALA A 210 29.08 -24.41 -9.77
C ALA A 210 27.63 -23.86 -9.62
N GLY A 211 27.12 -23.67 -8.40
CA GLY A 211 25.69 -23.40 -8.15
C GLY A 211 25.16 -22.08 -8.68
N ILE A 212 25.98 -21.03 -8.67
CA ILE A 212 25.53 -19.67 -8.95
C ILE A 212 25.37 -19.45 -10.46
N GLU A 213 26.38 -19.83 -11.23
CA GLU A 213 26.33 -19.70 -12.68
C GLU A 213 25.27 -20.62 -13.30
N SER A 214 25.00 -21.77 -12.68
CA SER A 214 23.94 -22.67 -13.15
C SER A 214 22.53 -22.14 -12.86
N LYS A 215 22.30 -21.48 -11.71
CA LYS A 215 21.04 -20.78 -11.40
C LYS A 215 20.80 -19.59 -12.33
N ALA A 216 21.84 -18.83 -12.63
CA ALA A 216 21.81 -17.77 -13.62
C ALA A 216 21.50 -18.35 -15.01
N ARG A 217 22.10 -19.47 -15.42
CA ARG A 217 21.78 -20.09 -16.72
C ARG A 217 20.39 -20.69 -16.85
N ALA A 218 19.84 -21.24 -15.77
CA ALA A 218 18.48 -21.77 -15.77
C ALA A 218 17.43 -20.66 -16.01
N ALA A 219 17.62 -19.48 -15.39
CA ALA A 219 17.69 -18.25 -16.19
C ALA A 219 16.56 -17.87 -17.14
N ALA A 220 16.84 -17.00 -18.10
CA ALA A 220 17.75 -17.10 -19.24
C ALA A 220 17.26 -18.14 -20.24
N GLN A 221 17.01 -19.39 -19.85
CA GLN A 221 16.29 -20.33 -20.73
C GLN A 221 14.76 -20.14 -20.70
N ILE A 222 14.20 -19.56 -19.63
CA ILE A 222 12.74 -19.43 -19.45
C ILE A 222 12.13 -18.24 -20.23
N ILE A 223 12.93 -17.24 -20.60
CA ILE A 223 12.43 -16.08 -21.35
C ILE A 223 12.41 -16.43 -22.84
N PRO A 224 11.23 -16.41 -23.52
CA PRO A 224 11.12 -16.71 -24.94
C PRO A 224 12.13 -15.89 -25.76
N THR A 225 12.84 -16.54 -26.67
CA THR A 225 13.69 -15.87 -27.65
C THR A 225 12.82 -15.17 -28.69
N ALA A 226 13.28 -14.01 -29.17
CA ALA A 226 12.57 -13.05 -30.02
C ALA A 226 12.03 -13.56 -31.39
N ASN A 227 12.15 -14.86 -31.68
CA ASN A 227 11.79 -15.44 -32.97
C ASN A 227 10.44 -16.20 -32.99
N SER A 228 9.67 -16.18 -31.90
CA SER A 228 8.31 -16.72 -31.94
C SER A 228 7.34 -15.63 -32.40
N PRO A 229 6.62 -15.80 -33.52
CA PRO A 229 5.58 -14.85 -33.91
C PRO A 229 4.55 -14.80 -32.78
N ALA A 230 4.49 -13.66 -32.10
CA ALA A 230 3.50 -13.40 -31.07
C ALA A 230 2.14 -13.34 -31.74
N VAL A 231 1.37 -14.42 -31.65
CA VAL A 231 -0.07 -14.36 -31.87
C VAL A 231 -0.63 -13.67 -30.63
N PRO A 232 -1.16 -12.44 -30.74
CA PRO A 232 -1.74 -11.77 -29.58
C PRO A 232 -2.93 -12.64 -29.13
N PRO A 233 -2.96 -13.12 -27.87
CA PRO A 233 -4.14 -13.77 -27.36
C PRO A 233 -5.26 -12.72 -27.35
N THR A 234 -6.27 -12.89 -28.19
CA THR A 234 -7.54 -12.18 -28.08
C THR A 234 -8.22 -12.68 -26.82
N ARG A 235 -7.83 -12.12 -25.67
CA ARG A 235 -8.49 -12.36 -24.39
C ARG A 235 -9.74 -11.49 -24.40
N ASN A 236 -10.89 -12.09 -24.72
CA ASN A 236 -12.17 -11.52 -24.32
C ASN A 236 -12.21 -11.57 -22.79
N VAL A 237 -11.65 -10.56 -22.13
CA VAL A 237 -11.81 -10.36 -20.70
C VAL A 237 -13.28 -9.95 -20.51
N PRO A 238 -14.09 -10.70 -19.75
CA PRO A 238 -15.41 -10.22 -19.40
C PRO A 238 -15.24 -8.89 -18.66
N ILE A 239 -15.80 -7.82 -19.20
CA ILE A 239 -15.86 -6.53 -18.51
C ILE A 239 -16.87 -6.73 -17.38
N PHE A 240 -16.39 -6.84 -16.15
CA PHE A 240 -17.26 -6.90 -14.97
C PHE A 240 -17.85 -5.51 -14.73
N THR A 241 -19.01 -5.25 -15.33
CA THR A 241 -19.75 -4.01 -15.10
C THR A 241 -20.33 -4.02 -13.69
N THR A 242 -20.02 -2.96 -12.93
CA THR A 242 -20.65 -2.69 -11.64
C THR A 242 -22.17 -2.63 -11.82
N LYS A 243 -22.91 -3.35 -10.97
CA LYS A 243 -24.38 -3.40 -11.05
C LYS A 243 -24.98 -2.01 -10.85
N ASP A 244 -26.09 -1.72 -11.53
CA ASP A 244 -26.74 -0.39 -11.53
C ASP A 244 -26.96 0.21 -10.15
N ASN A 245 -27.32 -0.60 -9.15
CA ASN A 245 -27.54 -0.14 -7.78
C ASN A 245 -26.22 0.23 -7.06
N VAL A 246 -25.12 -0.48 -7.35
CA VAL A 246 -23.79 -0.25 -6.77
C VAL A 246 -23.12 0.96 -7.43
N ALA A 247 -23.32 1.14 -8.74
CA ALA A 247 -22.80 2.26 -9.54
C ALA A 247 -23.35 3.63 -9.11
N LEU A 248 -24.36 3.66 -8.22
CA LEU A 248 -24.88 4.88 -7.62
C LEU A 248 -23.89 5.55 -6.66
N ILE A 249 -22.98 4.77 -6.06
CA ILE A 249 -21.98 5.26 -5.10
C ILE A 249 -20.56 4.82 -5.43
N PHE A 250 -20.37 4.04 -6.49
CA PHE A 250 -19.06 3.63 -6.97
C PHE A 250 -18.86 4.05 -8.43
N ASP A 251 -17.62 4.41 -8.77
CA ASP A 251 -17.20 4.78 -10.11
C ASP A 251 -16.01 3.92 -10.55
N GLY A 252 -16.31 2.81 -11.23
CA GLY A 252 -15.31 1.83 -11.64
C GLY A 252 -15.95 0.46 -11.89
N PRO A 253 -15.26 -0.45 -12.57
CA PRO A 253 -15.71 -1.83 -12.75
C PRO A 253 -15.53 -2.66 -11.48
N GLY A 254 -16.24 -3.79 -11.38
CA GLY A 254 -15.96 -4.81 -10.35
C GLY A 254 -16.53 -4.58 -8.95
N PHE A 255 -17.16 -3.42 -8.66
CA PHE A 255 -17.79 -3.21 -7.35
C PHE A 255 -19.06 -4.04 -7.18
N THR A 256 -19.28 -4.49 -5.95
CA THR A 256 -20.35 -5.43 -5.57
C THR A 256 -21.17 -4.92 -4.39
N ASN A 257 -22.29 -5.59 -4.10
CA ASN A 257 -23.08 -5.31 -2.88
C ASN A 257 -22.27 -5.53 -1.59
N LYS A 258 -21.20 -6.33 -1.62
CA LYS A 258 -20.32 -6.51 -0.46
C LYS A 258 -19.57 -5.22 -0.15
N ASP A 259 -19.16 -4.48 -1.16
CA ASP A 259 -18.46 -3.20 -1.01
C ASP A 259 -19.41 -2.13 -0.47
N VAL A 260 -20.68 -2.17 -0.89
CA VAL A 260 -21.76 -1.36 -0.29
C VAL A 260 -21.91 -1.67 1.21
N VAL A 261 -21.97 -2.95 1.58
CA VAL A 261 -22.04 -3.40 2.99
C VAL A 261 -20.84 -2.90 3.80
N THR A 262 -19.64 -2.90 3.21
CA THR A 262 -18.43 -2.38 3.83
C THR A 262 -18.54 -0.87 4.09
N VAL A 263 -18.97 -0.08 3.09
CA VAL A 263 -19.22 1.37 3.24
C VAL A 263 -20.24 1.63 4.34
N GLN A 264 -21.38 0.94 4.32
CA GLN A 264 -22.45 1.11 5.30
C GLN A 264 -21.97 0.79 6.72
N SER A 265 -21.30 -0.35 6.89
CA SER A 265 -20.79 -0.79 8.20
C SER A 265 -19.78 0.19 8.79
N GLY A 266 -18.81 0.64 7.98
CA GLY A 266 -17.79 1.59 8.46
C GLY A 266 -18.29 3.03 8.55
N SER A 267 -19.44 3.35 7.97
CA SER A 267 -20.09 4.66 8.09
C SER A 267 -21.17 4.73 9.18
N CYS A 268 -21.24 3.73 10.06
CA CYS A 268 -22.23 3.66 11.14
C CYS A 268 -23.68 3.53 10.66
N LEU A 269 -23.90 2.95 9.48
CA LEU A 269 -25.23 2.67 8.93
C LEU A 269 -25.61 1.19 9.09
N ALA A 270 -26.89 0.89 8.88
CA ALA A 270 -27.34 -0.49 8.72
C ALA A 270 -26.71 -1.09 7.45
N ALA A 271 -26.05 -2.24 7.61
CA ALA A 271 -25.28 -2.90 6.56
C ALA A 271 -26.15 -3.87 5.73
N ASP A 272 -27.17 -3.33 5.04
CA ASP A 272 -28.15 -4.10 4.27
C ASP A 272 -27.77 -4.32 2.78
N GLY A 273 -26.69 -3.69 2.31
CA GLY A 273 -26.22 -3.74 0.92
C GLY A 273 -27.11 -2.98 -0.07
N ILE A 274 -28.06 -2.19 0.41
CA ILE A 274 -28.99 -1.40 -0.41
C ILE A 274 -28.53 0.06 -0.44
N VAL A 275 -28.25 0.56 -1.64
CA VAL A 275 -27.80 1.95 -1.82
C VAL A 275 -28.98 2.92 -1.70
N GLY A 276 -29.27 3.33 -0.47
CA GLY A 276 -30.27 4.33 -0.12
C GLY A 276 -29.71 5.76 -0.04
N ASN A 277 -30.58 6.69 0.37
CA ASN A 277 -30.21 8.08 0.65
C ASN A 277 -29.17 8.19 1.77
N GLU A 278 -29.28 7.34 2.79
CA GLU A 278 -28.32 7.29 3.90
C GLU A 278 -26.93 6.87 3.42
N THR A 279 -26.85 5.85 2.57
CA THR A 279 -25.58 5.40 1.99
C THR A 279 -24.93 6.47 1.11
N LYS A 280 -25.72 7.18 0.30
CA LYS A 280 -25.22 8.32 -0.49
C LYS A 280 -24.72 9.47 0.39
N ALA A 281 -25.40 9.72 1.51
CA ALA A 281 -24.96 10.72 2.47
C ALA A 281 -23.66 10.33 3.15
N ALA A 282 -23.52 9.07 3.55
CA ALA A 282 -22.28 8.52 4.11
C ALA A 282 -21.11 8.67 3.15
N VAL A 283 -21.28 8.38 1.85
CA VAL A 283 -20.22 8.58 0.85
C VAL A 283 -19.80 10.04 0.77
N ARG A 284 -20.73 10.99 0.78
CA ARG A 284 -20.37 12.41 0.80
C ARG A 284 -19.65 12.82 2.09
N ILE A 285 -20.04 12.28 3.25
CA ILE A 285 -19.34 12.53 4.52
C ILE A 285 -17.91 11.96 4.45
N ILE A 286 -17.72 10.81 3.81
CA ILE A 286 -16.39 10.22 3.54
C ILE A 286 -15.58 11.18 2.65
N GLU A 287 -16.12 11.60 1.50
CA GLU A 287 -15.46 12.55 0.60
C GLU A 287 -15.08 13.85 1.32
N ASP A 288 -16.00 14.43 2.10
CA ASP A 288 -15.74 15.64 2.90
C ASP A 288 -14.64 15.40 3.95
N THR A 289 -14.55 14.19 4.52
CA THR A 289 -13.55 13.83 5.54
C THR A 289 -12.15 13.76 4.95
N PHE A 290 -12.02 13.22 3.74
CA PHE A 290 -10.74 13.13 3.03
C PHE A 290 -10.41 14.38 2.21
N GLY A 291 -11.37 15.28 2.01
CA GLY A 291 -11.18 16.58 1.39
C GLY A 291 -10.59 16.46 -0.02
N SER A 292 -9.41 17.07 -0.23
CA SER A 292 -8.74 17.08 -1.55
C SER A 292 -8.17 15.73 -1.99
N GLN A 293 -8.18 14.71 -1.12
CA GLN A 293 -7.73 13.37 -1.46
C GLN A 293 -8.79 12.54 -2.20
N MET A 294 -10.05 13.02 -2.23
CA MET A 294 -11.17 12.38 -2.93
C MET A 294 -11.88 13.39 -3.84
N GLY A 295 -12.44 12.88 -4.94
CA GLY A 295 -13.42 13.59 -5.73
C GLY A 295 -14.68 13.88 -4.90
N GLN A 296 -15.25 15.06 -5.07
CA GLN A 296 -16.50 15.46 -4.41
C GLN A 296 -17.69 15.19 -5.34
N ASN A 297 -17.81 13.95 -5.82
CA ASN A 297 -18.76 13.56 -6.87
C ASN A 297 -19.89 12.64 -6.35
N GLY A 298 -19.88 12.31 -5.05
CA GLY A 298 -20.81 11.38 -4.41
C GLY A 298 -20.56 9.92 -4.78
N LYS A 299 -19.37 9.58 -5.27
CA LYS A 299 -18.97 8.25 -5.70
C LYS A 299 -17.54 7.95 -5.29
N ILE A 300 -17.28 6.68 -4.98
CA ILE A 300 -15.95 6.18 -4.67
C ILE A 300 -15.40 5.46 -5.90
N ASN A 301 -14.31 5.95 -6.47
CA ASN A 301 -13.60 5.24 -7.53
C ASN A 301 -12.57 4.24 -6.98
N ASP A 302 -11.92 3.48 -7.87
CA ASP A 302 -10.94 2.45 -7.49
C ASP A 302 -9.77 3.00 -6.66
N GLN A 303 -9.30 4.21 -6.97
CA GLN A 303 -8.20 4.85 -6.24
C GLN A 303 -8.66 5.28 -4.84
N GLU A 304 -9.83 5.90 -4.75
CA GLU A 304 -10.45 6.35 -3.50
C GLU A 304 -10.85 5.18 -2.61
N TRP A 305 -11.29 4.06 -3.20
CA TRP A 305 -11.68 2.87 -2.48
C TRP A 305 -10.55 2.35 -1.60
N SER A 306 -9.31 2.39 -2.07
CA SER A 306 -8.15 1.99 -1.26
C SER A 306 -7.98 2.83 0.02
N LEU A 307 -8.31 4.13 -0.03
CA LEU A 307 -8.27 5.04 1.12
C LEU A 307 -9.44 4.78 2.05
N VAL A 308 -10.63 4.62 1.48
CA VAL A 308 -11.87 4.36 2.20
C VAL A 308 -11.78 3.01 2.92
N GLU A 309 -11.42 1.93 2.23
CA GLU A 309 -11.28 0.59 2.78
C GLU A 309 -10.28 0.54 3.95
N GLN A 310 -9.13 1.19 3.83
CA GLN A 310 -8.16 1.29 4.94
C GLN A 310 -8.73 2.03 6.16
N ALA A 311 -9.57 3.03 5.93
CA ALA A 311 -10.16 3.83 6.98
C ALA A 311 -11.45 3.23 7.55
N LEU A 312 -12.13 2.32 6.85
CA LEU A 312 -13.31 1.62 7.34
C LEU A 312 -12.85 0.42 8.18
N GLN A 313 -12.86 0.56 9.51
CA GLN A 313 -12.70 -0.60 10.39
C GLN A 313 -14.04 -1.28 10.65
N ALA A 314 -14.00 -2.61 10.83
CA ALA A 314 -15.20 -3.38 11.15
C ALA A 314 -15.66 -3.06 12.58
N ASN A 315 -16.81 -2.39 12.67
CA ASN A 315 -17.65 -2.10 13.84
C ASN A 315 -17.59 -0.63 14.32
N CYS A 316 -18.54 0.17 13.84
CA CYS A 316 -18.81 1.47 14.41
C CYS A 316 -19.32 1.33 15.87
N PRO A 317 -18.75 2.07 16.84
CA PRO A 317 -19.26 2.12 18.20
C PRO A 317 -20.73 2.55 18.22
N SER A 318 -21.56 1.89 19.03
CA SER A 318 -23.03 2.05 19.06
C SER A 318 -23.60 3.45 19.35
N LYS A 319 -22.74 4.46 19.55
CA LYS A 319 -23.13 5.84 19.90
C LYS A 319 -22.52 6.92 18.99
N LEU A 320 -21.76 6.53 17.97
CA LEU A 320 -21.31 7.43 16.89
C LEU A 320 -22.27 7.29 15.70
N MET A 321 -22.46 8.38 14.96
CA MET A 321 -23.54 8.48 13.97
C MET A 321 -23.06 8.55 12.52
N ASN A 322 -21.76 8.71 12.28
CA ASN A 322 -21.19 8.70 10.93
C ASN A 322 -19.69 8.37 10.91
N PHE A 323 -19.15 8.20 9.71
CA PHE A 323 -17.75 7.92 9.43
C PHE A 323 -16.76 8.94 10.04
N TYR A 324 -17.04 10.24 9.92
CA TYR A 324 -16.16 11.29 10.44
C TYR A 324 -16.02 11.19 11.96
N GLU A 325 -17.14 10.95 12.65
CA GLU A 325 -17.14 10.80 14.10
C GLU A 325 -16.38 9.57 14.56
N ASP A 326 -16.54 8.45 13.85
CA ASP A 326 -15.80 7.22 14.14
C ASP A 326 -14.30 7.40 13.94
N LEU A 327 -13.90 7.97 12.79
CA LEU A 327 -12.51 8.24 12.47
C LEU A 327 -11.86 9.19 13.47
N THR A 328 -12.56 10.27 13.83
CA THR A 328 -11.99 11.36 14.64
C THR A 328 -12.08 11.09 16.14
N TYR A 329 -13.15 10.45 16.61
CA TYR A 329 -13.49 10.35 18.04
C TYR A 329 -13.73 8.92 18.54
N GLY A 330 -13.84 7.93 17.65
CA GLY A 330 -14.14 6.53 18.00
C GLY A 330 -12.91 5.64 18.22
N ARG A 331 -11.97 5.68 17.28
CA ARG A 331 -10.86 4.71 17.18
C ARG A 331 -9.65 5.04 18.03
N GLY A 332 -9.72 4.87 19.35
CA GLY A 332 -8.55 4.75 20.24
C GLY A 332 -7.53 5.90 20.24
N HIS A 333 -7.73 6.95 19.45
CA HIS A 333 -7.09 8.24 19.56
C HIS A 333 -7.61 8.84 20.84
N ASN A 334 -6.72 8.87 21.83
CA ASN A 334 -6.76 9.58 23.10
C ASN A 334 -8.18 10.07 23.52
N PRO A 335 -8.76 9.59 24.65
CA PRO A 335 -10.07 10.05 25.14
C PRO A 335 -10.19 11.59 25.31
N GLY A 336 -9.09 12.31 25.16
CA GLY A 336 -9.05 13.75 24.95
C GLY A 336 -9.78 14.27 23.71
N TYR A 337 -9.84 13.63 22.53
CA TYR A 337 -10.34 14.34 21.31
C TYR A 337 -11.86 14.57 21.26
N GLY A 338 -12.67 13.61 21.71
CA GLY A 338 -14.12 13.81 21.82
C GLY A 338 -14.49 14.82 22.92
N GLY A 339 -13.76 14.77 24.04
CA GLY A 339 -13.83 15.80 25.08
C GLY A 339 -13.32 17.15 24.58
N ASP A 340 -12.27 17.17 23.77
CA ASP A 340 -11.64 18.38 23.26
C ASP A 340 -12.57 19.12 22.30
N LEU A 341 -13.33 18.45 21.44
CA LEU A 341 -14.36 19.15 20.66
C LEU A 341 -15.37 19.86 21.57
N VAL A 342 -15.90 19.16 22.58
CA VAL A 342 -16.88 19.72 23.54
C VAL A 342 -16.25 20.87 24.32
N GLU A 343 -15.04 20.70 24.85
CA GLU A 343 -14.30 21.72 25.59
C GLU A 343 -13.91 22.92 24.71
N GLN A 344 -13.53 22.71 23.46
CA GLN A 344 -13.23 23.76 22.50
C GLN A 344 -14.49 24.57 22.17
N LEU A 345 -15.64 23.91 22.00
CA LEU A 345 -16.93 24.58 21.81
C LEU A 345 -17.37 25.35 23.07
N ILE A 346 -17.11 24.82 24.28
CA ILE A 346 -17.33 25.55 25.55
C ILE A 346 -16.43 26.79 25.60
N LYS A 347 -15.13 26.67 25.30
CA LYS A 347 -14.17 27.80 25.27
C LYS A 347 -14.57 28.89 24.27
N LYS A 348 -15.20 28.51 23.16
CA LYS A 348 -15.76 29.45 22.16
C LYS A 348 -17.15 29.97 22.53
N ASN A 349 -17.66 29.70 23.73
CA ASN A 349 -19.02 30.04 24.21
C ASN A 349 -20.14 29.53 23.30
N LYS A 350 -19.92 28.40 22.61
CA LYS A 350 -20.91 27.74 21.75
C LYS A 350 -21.67 26.64 22.50
N PHE A 351 -21.02 25.97 23.45
CA PHE A 351 -21.65 24.99 24.33
C PHE A 351 -21.73 25.50 25.78
N PRO A 352 -22.76 25.10 26.55
CA PRO A 352 -22.88 25.46 27.94
C PRO A 352 -21.82 24.72 28.81
N PRO A 353 -21.26 25.36 29.86
CA PRO A 353 -20.17 24.79 30.66
C PRO A 353 -20.51 23.46 31.36
N ASN A 354 -21.80 23.18 31.58
CA ASN A 354 -22.26 21.94 32.22
C ASN A 354 -22.11 20.69 31.32
N LEU A 355 -21.69 20.85 30.06
CA LEU A 355 -21.30 19.75 29.18
C LEU A 355 -19.82 19.36 29.32
N SER A 356 -19.03 20.08 30.13
CA SER A 356 -17.62 19.74 30.35
C SER A 356 -17.45 18.29 30.82
N GLY A 357 -16.46 17.60 30.24
CA GLY A 357 -16.20 16.18 30.48
C GLY A 357 -17.19 15.19 29.87
N LYS A 358 -18.23 15.64 29.15
CA LYS A 358 -19.10 14.77 28.36
C LYS A 358 -18.51 14.50 26.98
N ASP A 359 -18.83 13.35 26.40
CA ASP A 359 -18.42 12.98 25.05
C ASP A 359 -19.58 13.12 24.04
N LEU A 360 -19.25 12.95 22.76
CA LEU A 360 -20.23 12.93 21.66
C LEU A 360 -21.24 11.79 21.78
N ARG A 361 -21.02 10.82 22.66
CA ARG A 361 -21.95 9.70 22.86
C ARG A 361 -23.09 10.07 23.82
N SER A 362 -22.99 11.20 24.52
CA SER A 362 -24.02 11.71 25.42
C SER A 362 -25.17 12.38 24.67
N LYS A 363 -26.41 12.16 25.13
CA LYS A 363 -27.61 12.73 24.51
C LYS A 363 -27.59 14.26 24.59
N GLU A 364 -27.10 14.80 25.70
CA GLU A 364 -27.07 16.23 25.97
C GLU A 364 -26.13 16.97 25.00
N VAL A 365 -24.99 16.36 24.66
CA VAL A 365 -24.11 16.92 23.63
C VAL A 365 -24.78 16.85 22.25
N ARG A 366 -25.48 15.77 21.92
CA ARG A 366 -26.21 15.63 20.65
C ARG A 366 -27.33 16.65 20.48
N ASP A 367 -28.10 16.87 21.53
CA ASP A 367 -29.16 17.88 21.55
C ASP A 367 -28.58 19.29 21.34
N GLU A 368 -27.38 19.55 21.89
CA GLU A 368 -26.71 20.84 21.72
C GLU A 368 -26.09 21.03 20.33
N VAL A 369 -25.52 19.97 19.72
CA VAL A 369 -25.10 19.98 18.31
C VAL A 369 -26.29 20.35 17.40
N ALA A 370 -27.47 19.78 17.65
CA ALA A 370 -28.67 20.06 16.87
C ALA A 370 -29.17 21.50 17.02
N LYS A 371 -29.10 22.06 18.22
CA LYS A 371 -29.39 23.49 18.45
C LYS A 371 -28.42 24.38 17.70
N LEU A 372 -27.10 24.13 17.84
CA LEU A 372 -26.07 24.93 17.18
C LEU A 372 -26.20 24.94 15.66
N ARG A 373 -26.40 23.77 15.04
CA ARG A 373 -26.63 23.69 13.58
C ARG A 373 -27.83 24.53 13.14
N SER A 374 -28.91 24.47 13.92
CA SER A 374 -30.14 25.22 13.63
C SER A 374 -29.95 26.73 13.80
N SER A 375 -29.26 27.17 14.87
CA SER A 375 -29.03 28.60 15.15
C SER A 375 -28.02 29.24 14.20
N GLU A 376 -26.95 28.52 13.86
CA GLU A 376 -25.85 29.02 13.01
C GLU A 376 -26.12 28.79 11.51
N ARG A 377 -27.28 28.21 11.17
CA ARG A 377 -27.69 27.94 9.77
C ARG A 377 -26.63 27.16 8.99
N ILE A 378 -26.01 26.16 9.64
CA ILE A 378 -25.04 25.26 9.00
C ILE A 378 -25.80 24.37 8.02
N ASN A 379 -25.89 24.83 6.77
CA ASN A 379 -26.63 24.16 5.70
C ASN A 379 -25.81 23.01 5.12
N GLU A 380 -25.86 21.87 5.80
CA GLU A 380 -25.57 20.58 5.20
C GLU A 380 -26.89 19.84 4.99
N SER A 381 -27.25 19.65 3.74
CA SER A 381 -28.40 18.83 3.40
C SER A 381 -27.92 17.61 2.61
N TYR A 382 -28.20 16.45 3.19
CA TYR A 382 -28.12 15.18 2.50
C TYR A 382 -29.56 14.74 2.23
N PRO A 383 -30.01 14.69 0.96
CA PRO A 383 -31.40 14.36 0.66
C PRO A 383 -31.82 13.05 1.32
N GLY A 384 -32.84 13.10 2.20
CA GLY A 384 -33.35 11.92 2.90
C GLY A 384 -32.46 11.34 3.99
N TYR A 385 -31.44 12.08 4.47
CA TYR A 385 -30.61 11.68 5.61
C TYR A 385 -30.44 12.84 6.59
N ASP A 386 -30.78 12.60 7.85
CA ASP A 386 -30.79 13.64 8.89
C ASP A 386 -29.46 13.69 9.64
N VAL A 387 -28.69 14.75 9.39
CA VAL A 387 -27.41 15.03 10.07
C VAL A 387 -27.53 16.07 11.18
N ARG A 388 -28.75 16.45 11.59
CA ARG A 388 -28.96 17.56 12.53
C ARG A 388 -28.27 17.37 13.88
N ASN A 389 -28.15 16.15 14.38
CA ASN A 389 -27.48 15.87 15.66
C ASN A 389 -26.07 15.28 15.48
N GLN A 390 -25.53 15.34 14.26
CA GLN A 390 -24.25 14.74 13.90
C GLN A 390 -23.15 15.80 13.79
N VAL A 391 -21.93 15.43 14.14
CA VAL A 391 -20.72 16.20 13.87
C VAL A 391 -20.17 15.71 12.53
N THR A 392 -19.98 16.64 11.59
CA THR A 392 -19.43 16.37 10.25
C THR A 392 -18.18 17.24 10.03
N PRO A 393 -17.37 16.98 8.99
CA PRO A 393 -16.24 17.85 8.65
C PRO A 393 -16.65 19.32 8.51
N LYS A 394 -17.78 19.62 7.84
CA LYS A 394 -18.20 21.02 7.65
C LYS A 394 -18.70 21.67 8.93
N PHE A 395 -19.29 20.91 9.87
CA PHE A 395 -19.64 21.44 11.19
C PHE A 395 -18.39 21.91 11.93
N VAL A 396 -17.34 21.07 11.98
CA VAL A 396 -16.09 21.39 12.66
C VAL A 396 -15.39 22.57 11.97
N HIS A 397 -15.32 22.55 10.64
CA HIS A 397 -14.74 23.65 9.85
C HIS A 397 -15.48 24.98 10.06
N HIS A 398 -16.82 24.97 10.15
CA HIS A 398 -17.62 26.18 10.38
C HIS A 398 -17.21 26.91 11.67
N PHE A 399 -16.84 26.16 12.71
CA PHE A 399 -16.38 26.73 13.98
C PHE A 399 -14.87 26.94 14.05
N GLY A 400 -14.10 26.63 12.99
CA GLY A 400 -12.64 26.76 12.94
C GLY A 400 -11.95 25.93 14.02
N LEU A 401 -12.30 24.63 14.07
CA LEU A 401 -11.82 23.65 15.04
C LEU A 401 -10.97 22.58 14.37
#